data_AF-A0AA91PUS5-F1
#
_entry.id   AF-A0AA91PUS5-F1
#
_cell.length_a   1.000
_cell.length_b   1.000
_cell.length_c   1.000
_cell.angle_alpha   90.00
_cell.angle_beta   90.00
_cell.angle_gamma   90.00
#
_symmetry.space_group_name_H-M   'P 1'
#
loop_
_entity.id
_entity.type
_entity.pdbx_description
1 polymer ?
#
loop_
_entity_poly.entity_id
_entity_poly.type
_entity_poly.pdbx_seq_one_letter_code
_entity_poly.pdbx_strand_id
1 'polypeptide(L)'
;MRRMGEDVTEQLDYVPASFRVVRHVRPRLSCRSCERIVQAPLPSMPIERGRPGAGSLAHVSVSKYADHSPLYRQSGIYARQGVDLARSTLA
;
A
#
# COMPACT_ATOMS: atom_id res chain seq x y z
N MET A 1 -3.08 10.69 -27.40
CA MET A 1 -3.56 9.36 -26.93
C MET A 1 -4.96 9.52 -26.32
N ARG A 2 -5.80 8.48 -26.37
CA ARG A 2 -7.15 8.44 -25.75
C ARG A 2 -7.09 7.63 -24.46
N ARG A 3 -7.69 8.14 -23.38
CA ARG A 3 -7.84 7.39 -22.12
C ARG A 3 -8.97 6.38 -22.25
N MET A 4 -8.69 5.11 -21.98
CA MET A 4 -9.67 4.01 -22.06
C MET A 4 -10.21 3.63 -20.68
N GLY A 5 -9.35 3.69 -19.66
CA GLY A 5 -9.68 3.34 -18.27
C GLY A 5 -8.44 3.50 -17.39
N GLU A 6 -8.52 3.05 -16.13
CA GLU A 6 -7.40 3.05 -15.20
C GLU A 6 -7.42 1.80 -14.34
N ASP A 7 -6.24 1.35 -13.90
CA ASP A 7 -6.11 0.46 -12.76
C ASP A 7 -5.65 1.25 -11.56
N VAL A 8 -6.28 1.02 -10.42
CA VAL A 8 -5.92 1.64 -9.13
C VAL A 8 -5.42 0.55 -8.20
N THR A 9 -4.23 0.74 -7.67
CA THR A 9 -3.68 -0.12 -6.60
C THR A 9 -3.47 0.72 -5.36
N GLU A 10 -3.95 0.24 -4.22
CA GLU A 10 -3.86 0.95 -2.95
C GLU A 10 -2.83 0.29 -2.03
N GLN A 11 -1.98 1.12 -1.44
CA GLN A 11 -0.97 0.71 -0.48
C GLN A 11 -1.19 1.44 0.84
N LEU A 12 -1.25 0.72 1.95
CA LEU A 12 -1.23 1.29 3.29
C LEU A 12 0.23 1.54 3.69
N ASP A 13 0.61 2.79 3.87
CA ASP A 13 1.98 3.18 4.21
C ASP A 13 2.02 3.94 5.53
N TYR A 14 3.18 3.94 6.19
CA TYR A 14 3.38 4.65 7.45
C TYR A 14 4.33 5.82 7.25
N VAL A 15 3.88 7.00 7.66
CA VAL A 15 4.71 8.19 7.86
C VAL A 15 4.76 8.41 9.36
N PRO A 16 5.87 8.85 9.98
CA PRO A 16 5.95 9.01 11.43
C PRO A 16 4.67 9.61 12.04
N ALA A 17 4.10 8.87 13.00
CA ALA A 17 2.84 9.14 13.70
C ALA A 17 1.51 8.98 12.91
N SER A 18 1.51 8.59 11.63
CA SER A 18 0.27 8.44 10.84
C SER A 18 0.33 7.37 9.74
N PHE A 19 -0.80 6.72 9.50
CA PHE A 19 -0.99 5.91 8.29
C PHE A 19 -1.57 6.75 7.16
N ARG A 20 -1.18 6.42 5.93
CA ARG A 20 -1.77 6.99 4.71
C ARG A 20 -2.01 5.90 3.68
N VAL A 21 -2.97 6.14 2.79
CA VAL A 21 -3.18 5.29 1.62
C VAL A 21 -2.49 5.93 0.42
N VAL A 22 -1.51 5.26 -0.14
CA VAL A 22 -0.88 5.63 -1.41
C VAL A 22 -1.63 4.94 -2.54
N ARG A 23 -2.23 5.72 -3.43
CA ARG A 23 -2.98 5.22 -4.60
C ARG A 23 -2.13 5.30 -5.85
N HIS A 24 -1.75 4.16 -6.41
CA HIS A 24 -1.08 4.06 -7.70
C HIS A 24 -2.13 3.96 -8.81
N VAL A 25 -2.43 5.10 -9.44
CA VAL A 25 -3.38 5.19 -10.56
C VAL A 25 -2.63 5.05 -11.87
N ARG A 26 -2.91 3.98 -12.62
CA ARG A 26 -2.23 3.64 -13.87
C ARG A 26 -3.22 3.68 -15.03
N PRO A 27 -3.30 4.80 -15.78
CA PRO A 27 -4.22 4.92 -16.90
C PRO A 27 -3.83 4.00 -18.05
N ARG A 28 -4.83 3.33 -18.63
CA ARG A 28 -4.73 2.65 -19.93
C ARG A 28 -4.98 3.67 -21.04
N LEU A 29 -3.98 3.85 -21.89
CA LEU A 29 -4.01 4.79 -23.00
C LEU A 29 -4.00 4.04 -24.33
N SER A 30 -4.76 4.51 -25.30
CA SER A 30 -4.75 3.99 -26.67
C SER A 30 -4.28 5.05 -27.66
N CYS A 31 -3.45 4.65 -28.62
CA CYS A 31 -3.03 5.49 -29.73
C CYS A 31 -4.20 5.69 -30.71
N ARG A 32 -4.44 6.94 -31.16
CA ARG A 32 -5.54 7.21 -32.09
C ARG A 32 -5.26 6.76 -33.53
N SER A 33 -4.00 6.62 -33.90
CA SER A 33 -3.60 6.31 -35.29
C SER A 33 -3.43 4.81 -35.55
N CYS A 34 -2.98 4.05 -34.55
CA CYS A 34 -2.69 2.61 -34.69
C CYS A 34 -3.39 1.73 -33.65
N GLU A 35 -4.29 2.31 -32.85
CA GLU A 35 -5.11 1.67 -31.82
C GLU A 35 -4.36 0.94 -30.69
N ARG A 36 -3.03 0.86 -30.74
CA ARG A 36 -2.16 0.23 -29.72
C ARG A 36 -2.47 0.78 -28.32
N ILE A 37 -2.64 -0.15 -27.37
CA ILE A 37 -2.88 0.13 -25.96
C ILE A 37 -1.56 0.07 -25.18
N VAL A 38 -1.32 1.07 -24.33
CA VAL A 38 -0.15 1.19 -23.46
C VAL A 38 -0.57 1.55 -22.03
N GLN A 39 0.19 1.06 -21.06
CA GLN A 39 -0.02 1.34 -19.63
C GLN A 39 1.33 1.28 -18.91
N ALA A 40 1.54 2.14 -17.91
CA ALA A 40 2.73 2.07 -17.07
C ALA A 40 2.72 0.80 -16.19
N PRO A 41 3.87 0.14 -15.97
CA PRO A 41 3.96 -0.96 -15.03
C PRO A 41 3.65 -0.49 -13.61
N LEU A 42 3.26 -1.42 -12.74
CA LEU A 42 3.12 -1.12 -11.31
C LEU A 42 4.54 -0.93 -10.75
N PRO A 43 4.77 0.05 -9.86
CA PRO A 43 6.02 0.12 -9.12
C PRO A 43 6.28 -1.19 -8.36
N SER A 44 7.54 -1.51 -8.11
CA SER A 44 7.87 -2.69 -7.30
C SER A 44 7.31 -2.52 -5.89
N MET A 45 6.57 -3.52 -5.44
CA MET A 45 5.96 -3.55 -4.10
C MET A 45 6.78 -4.49 -3.20
N PRO A 46 6.95 -4.18 -1.90
CA PRO A 46 7.66 -5.07 -0.98
C PRO A 46 7.03 -6.47 -0.87
N ILE A 47 5.70 -6.53 -0.96
CA ILE A 47 4.93 -7.77 -1.05
C ILE A 47 4.14 -7.71 -2.34
N GLU A 48 4.37 -8.67 -3.24
CA GLU A 48 3.62 -8.75 -4.49
C GLU A 48 2.13 -8.92 -4.22
N ARG A 49 1.30 -8.06 -4.84
CA ARG A 49 -0.16 -8.00 -4.65
C ARG A 49 -0.59 -7.72 -3.20
N GLY A 50 0.36 -7.41 -2.32
CA GLY A 50 0.10 -6.99 -0.95
C GLY A 50 -0.32 -5.53 -0.87
N ARG A 51 -1.09 -5.22 0.17
CA ARG A 51 -1.44 -3.84 0.53
C ARG A 51 -0.39 -3.10 1.36
N PRO A 52 0.51 -3.72 2.15
CA PRO A 52 1.39 -2.94 3.01
C PRO A 52 2.54 -2.30 2.22
N GLY A 53 2.81 -1.04 2.54
CA GLY A 53 3.95 -0.28 2.04
C GLY A 53 5.21 -0.51 2.83
N ALA A 54 6.34 -0.09 2.27
CA ALA A 54 7.65 -0.26 2.90
C ALA A 54 7.71 0.40 4.29
N GLY A 55 7.15 1.61 4.44
CA GLY A 55 7.09 2.31 5.73
C GLY A 55 6.23 1.55 6.74
N SER A 56 5.08 1.01 6.31
CA SER A 56 4.23 0.20 7.19
C SER A 56 4.91 -1.08 7.67
N LEU A 57 5.61 -1.79 6.79
CA LEU A 57 6.34 -3.01 7.13
C LEU A 57 7.50 -2.72 8.07
N ALA A 58 8.24 -1.64 7.80
CA ALA A 58 9.31 -1.19 8.67
C ALA A 58 8.78 -0.83 10.06
N HIS A 59 7.68 -0.06 10.14
CA HIS A 59 7.09 0.34 11.41
C HIS A 59 6.63 -0.85 12.24
N VAL A 60 5.92 -1.82 11.65
CA VAL A 60 5.47 -3.03 12.34
C VAL A 60 6.67 -3.86 12.83
N SER A 61 7.68 -4.03 11.97
CA SER A 61 8.88 -4.81 12.29
C SER A 61 9.68 -4.19 13.44
N VAL A 62 9.98 -2.89 13.35
CA VAL A 62 10.71 -2.16 14.39
C VAL A 62 9.93 -2.16 15.70
N SER A 63 8.62 -1.84 15.65
CA SER A 63 7.78 -1.83 16.84
C SER A 63 7.72 -3.20 17.53
N LYS A 64 7.72 -4.30 16.75
CA LYS A 64 7.64 -5.67 17.29
C LYS A 64 8.96 -6.10 17.91
N TYR A 65 10.05 -5.93 17.17
CA TYR A 65 11.33 -6.55 17.50
C TYR A 65 12.29 -5.64 18.26
N ALA A 66 12.29 -4.33 17.97
CA ALA A 66 13.16 -3.37 18.64
C ALA A 66 12.47 -2.72 19.85
N ASP A 67 11.21 -2.31 19.70
CA ASP A 67 10.49 -1.59 20.76
C ASP A 67 9.65 -2.52 21.66
N HIS A 68 9.72 -3.83 21.41
CA HIS A 68 9.01 -4.86 22.18
C HIS A 68 7.49 -4.61 22.33
N SER A 69 6.86 -3.99 21.33
CA SER A 69 5.42 -3.77 21.28
C SER A 69 4.74 -4.99 20.64
N PRO A 70 4.04 -5.83 21.41
CA PRO A 70 3.42 -7.04 20.87
C PRO A 70 2.31 -6.70 19.86
N LEU A 71 2.07 -7.60 18.90
CA LEU A 71 1.17 -7.35 17.77
C LEU A 71 -0.27 -6.98 18.18
N TYR A 72 -0.79 -7.51 19.30
CA TYR A 72 -2.10 -7.13 19.80
C TYR A 72 -2.15 -5.65 20.24
N ARG A 73 -1.04 -5.15 20.82
CA ARG A 73 -0.91 -3.76 21.24
C ARG A 73 -0.79 -2.85 20.02
N GLN A 74 -0.01 -3.26 19.02
CA GLN A 74 0.10 -2.53 17.75
C GLN A 74 -1.26 -2.42 17.04
N SER A 75 -1.99 -3.52 16.90
CA SER A 75 -3.34 -3.53 16.33
C SER A 75 -4.28 -2.54 17.04
N GLY A 76 -4.27 -2.50 18.38
CA GLY A 76 -5.02 -1.51 19.16
C GLY A 76 -4.53 -0.06 19.01
N ILE A 77 -3.23 0.17 18.79
CA ILE A 77 -2.69 1.51 18.48
C ILE A 77 -3.20 1.98 17.11
N TYR A 78 -3.15 1.11 16.10
CA TYR A 78 -3.56 1.44 14.73
C TYR A 78 -5.07 1.67 14.64
N ALA A 79 -5.88 0.92 15.40
CA ALA A 79 -7.32 1.13 15.49
C ALA A 79 -7.70 2.54 15.99
N ARG A 80 -6.91 3.12 16.92
CA ARG A 80 -7.11 4.52 17.35
C ARG A 80 -6.83 5.55 16.25
N GLN A 81 -6.11 5.15 15.21
CA GLN A 81 -5.87 5.95 14.01
C GLN A 81 -6.84 5.60 12.87
N GLY A 82 -7.90 4.82 13.14
CA GLY A 82 -8.87 4.38 12.14
C GLY A 82 -8.38 3.26 11.22
N VAL A 83 -7.26 2.61 11.56
CA VAL A 83 -6.67 1.52 10.78
C VAL A 83 -6.93 0.20 11.50
N ASP A 84 -7.94 -0.54 11.03
CA ASP A 84 -8.26 -1.87 11.54
C ASP A 84 -7.40 -2.94 10.86
N LEU A 85 -6.40 -3.43 11.59
CA LEU A 85 -5.51 -4.51 11.15
C LEU A 85 -5.57 -5.65 12.15
N ALA A 86 -6.00 -6.82 11.66
CA ALA A 86 -6.02 -8.03 12.45
C ALA A 86 -4.58 -8.45 12.83
N ARG A 87 -4.44 -9.06 14.02
CA ARG A 87 -3.14 -9.59 14.49
C ARG A 87 -2.51 -10.59 13.52
N SER A 88 -3.32 -11.40 12.85
CA SER A 88 -2.89 -12.35 11.82
C SER A 88 -2.33 -11.67 10.56
N THR A 89 -2.77 -10.46 10.25
CA THR A 89 -2.23 -9.65 9.15
C THR A 89 -0.86 -9.05 9.48
N LEU A 90 -0.57 -8.86 10.78
CA LEU A 90 0.71 -8.33 11.28
C LEU A 90 1.74 -9.43 11.60
N ALA A 91 1.34 -10.70 11.55
CA ALA A 91 2.11 -11.84 12.04
C ALA A 91 3.16 -12.32 11.04
#